data_AF-T1ABU1-F1
#
_entry.id   AF-T1ABU1-F1
#
_cell.length_a   1.000
_cell.length_b   1.000
_cell.length_c   1.000
_cell.angle_alpha   90.00
_cell.angle_beta   90.00
_cell.angle_gamma   90.00
#
_symmetry.space_group_name_H-M   'P 1'
#
loop_
_entity.id
_entity.type
_entity.pdbx_description
1 polymer ?
#
loop_
_entity_poly.entity_id
_entity_poly.type
_entity_poly.pdbx_seq_one_letter_code
_entity_poly.pdbx_strand_id
1 'polypeptide(L)' 'VPTWGGHGGHPVLIRRSVFPIIESLAADAPLRSLLPALGPQVVRVPVDDPGVFANVDTLERYVSAHQEWRERSERRWIEG' A
#
# COMPACT_ATOMS: atom_id res chain seq x y z
N VAL A 1 -7.94 -2.45 5.08
CA VAL A 1 -6.51 -2.07 5.05
C VAL A 1 -5.69 -3.35 5.19
N PRO A 2 -4.92 -3.72 4.16
CA PRO A 2 -3.95 -4.81 4.28
C PRO A 2 -2.96 -4.53 5.41
N THR A 3 -2.60 -5.54 6.18
CA THR A 3 -1.62 -5.40 7.26
C THR A 3 -0.59 -6.51 7.23
N TRP A 4 0.68 -6.15 7.35
CA TRP A 4 1.78 -7.10 7.55
C TRP A 4 2.48 -6.79 8.87
N GLY A 5 2.66 -7.79 9.74
CA GLY A 5 3.23 -7.59 11.08
C GLY A 5 2.51 -6.51 11.90
N GLY A 6 1.18 -6.39 11.75
CA GLY A 6 0.36 -5.38 12.44
C GLY A 6 0.39 -3.96 11.84
N HIS A 7 1.24 -3.70 10.85
CA HIS A 7 1.37 -2.39 10.20
C HIS A 7 0.52 -2.32 8.92
N GLY A 8 -0.18 -1.21 8.69
CA GLY A 8 -1.08 -1.04 7.54
C GLY A 8 -0.36 -0.59 6.27
N GLY A 9 -0.74 -1.17 5.13
CA GLY A 9 -0.16 -0.88 3.81
C GLY A 9 -1.20 -0.75 2.69
N HIS A 10 -0.74 -0.88 1.44
CA HIS A 10 -1.50 -0.78 0.20
C HIS A 10 -1.70 -2.14 -0.48
N PRO A 11 -2.68 -2.29 -1.41
CA PRO A 11 -3.72 -1.32 -1.75
C PRO A 11 -4.84 -1.27 -0.69
N VAL A 12 -5.40 -0.08 -0.45
CA VAL A 12 -6.58 0.06 0.40
C VAL A 12 -7.86 -0.03 -0.44
N LEU A 13 -8.87 -0.74 0.09
CA LEU A 13 -10.21 -0.74 -0.49
C LEU A 13 -11.07 0.31 0.21
N ILE A 14 -11.77 1.13 -0.57
CA ILE A 14 -12.58 2.25 -0.08
C ILE A 14 -14.01 2.06 -0.56
N ARG A 15 -14.96 2.08 0.37
CA ARG A 15 -16.39 2.05 0.02
C ARG A 15 -16.80 3.40 -0.57
N ARG A 16 -17.66 3.39 -1.60
CA ARG A 16 -18.14 4.62 -2.27
C ARG A 16 -18.70 5.68 -1.32
N SER A 17 -19.34 5.27 -0.21
CA SER A 17 -19.89 6.17 0.80
C SER A 17 -18.83 7.02 1.54
N VAL A 18 -17.55 6.64 1.46
CA VAL A 18 -16.44 7.38 2.10
C VAL A 18 -15.90 8.48 1.17
N PHE A 19 -16.23 8.47 -0.13
CA PHE A 19 -15.67 9.39 -1.11
C PHE A 19 -15.92 10.87 -0.78
N PRO A 20 -17.14 11.30 -0.37
CA PRO A 20 -17.37 12.70 -0.01
C PRO A 20 -16.47 13.18 1.15
N ILE A 21 -16.10 12.29 2.07
CA ILE A 21 -15.19 12.61 3.18
C ILE A 21 -13.77 12.82 2.65
N ILE A 22 -13.33 11.96 1.72
CA ILE A 22 -12.02 12.09 1.06
C ILE A 22 -11.94 13.39 0.26
N GLU A 23 -13.00 13.72 -0.47
CA GLU A 23 -13.08 14.97 -1.26
C GLU A 23 -13.07 16.22 -0.39
N SER A 24 -13.44 16.11 0.89
CA SER A 24 -13.38 17.21 1.87
C SER A 24 -12.01 17.41 2.53
N LEU A 25 -11.06 16.49 2.31
CA LEU A 25 -9.71 16.61 2.85
C LEU A 25 -8.96 17.77 2.19
N ALA A 26 -8.04 18.39 2.94
CA ALA A 26 -7.03 19.23 2.32
C ALA A 26 -6.24 18.42 1.28
N ALA A 27 -5.87 19.05 0.17
CA ALA A 27 -5.27 18.36 -0.98
C ALA A 27 -3.95 17.63 -0.63
N ASP A 28 -3.24 18.10 0.39
CA ASP A 28 -2.00 17.55 0.92
C ASP A 28 -2.20 16.59 2.10
N ALA A 29 -3.43 16.47 2.62
CA ALA A 29 -3.72 15.58 3.73
C ALA A 29 -3.63 14.11 3.30
N PRO A 30 -2.88 13.27 4.02
CA PRO A 30 -2.76 11.87 3.65
C PRO A 30 -4.07 11.13 3.97
N LEU A 31 -4.50 10.24 3.08
CA LEU A 31 -5.74 9.47 3.22
C LEU A 31 -5.82 8.68 4.55
N ARG A 32 -4.68 8.19 5.06
CA ARG A 32 -4.60 7.47 6.35
C ARG A 32 -5.08 8.29 7.54
N SER A 33 -5.12 9.62 7.43
CA SER A 33 -5.65 10.50 8.47
C SER A 33 -7.13 10.28 8.76
N LEU A 34 -7.87 9.67 7.82
CA LEU A 34 -9.29 9.34 8.00
C LEU A 34 -9.53 8.10 8.88
N LEU A 35 -8.54 7.22 9.05
CA LEU A 35 -8.73 5.93 9.70
C LEU A 35 -9.26 6.04 11.14
N PRO A 36 -8.76 6.96 12.00
CA PRO A 36 -9.32 7.14 13.34
C PRO A 36 -10.80 7.55 13.32
N ALA A 37 -11.18 8.45 12.40
CA ALA A 37 -12.56 8.93 12.30
C ALA A 37 -13.54 7.86 11.76
N LEU A 38 -13.06 6.97 10.89
CA LEU A 38 -13.85 5.84 10.38
C LEU A 38 -14.04 4.73 11.43
N GLY A 39 -13.09 4.61 12.37
CA GLY A 39 -13.21 3.75 13.55
C GLY A 39 -13.57 2.30 13.19
N PRO A 40 -14.67 1.74 13.72
CA PRO A 40 -15.10 0.35 13.44
C PRO A 40 -15.35 0.02 11.97
N GLN A 41 -15.51 1.02 11.10
CA GLN A 41 -15.68 0.80 9.66
C GLN A 41 -14.36 0.40 8.97
N VAL A 42 -13.22 0.51 9.66
CA VAL A 42 -11.91 0.11 9.15
C VAL A 42 -11.66 -1.36 9.46
N VAL A 43 -11.76 -2.20 8.44
CA VAL A 43 -11.36 -3.61 8.53
C VAL A 43 -9.87 -3.74 8.25
N ARG A 44 -9.11 -4.34 9.17
CA ARG A 44 -7.71 -4.73 8.96
C ARG A 44 -7.64 -6.17 8.46
N VAL A 45 -6.90 -6.40 7.38
CA VAL A 45 -6.80 -7.69 6.70
C VAL A 45 -5.34 -8.13 6.76
N PRO A 46 -4.99 -9.10 7.63
CA PRO A 46 -3.63 -9.67 7.67
C PRO A 46 -3.24 -10.27 6.32
N VAL A 47 -2.01 -10.02 5.89
CA VAL A 47 -1.41 -10.60 4.69
C VAL A 47 0.04 -11.00 4.97
N ASP A 48 0.54 -11.99 4.25
CA ASP A 48 1.90 -12.52 4.44
C ASP A 48 2.95 -11.81 3.56
N ASP A 49 2.50 -11.06 2.56
CA ASP A 49 3.38 -10.34 1.63
C ASP A 49 3.77 -8.95 2.20
N PRO A 50 5.07 -8.70 2.51
CA PRO A 50 5.54 -7.39 2.93
C PRO A 50 5.47 -6.33 1.81
N GLY A 51 5.19 -6.73 0.56
CA GLY A 51 4.99 -5.87 -0.59
C GLY A 51 3.89 -4.82 -0.41
N VAL A 52 3.02 -4.96 0.59
CA VAL A 52 2.05 -3.92 0.97
C VAL A 52 2.68 -2.60 1.42
N PHE A 53 3.97 -2.61 1.79
CA PHE A 53 4.72 -1.39 2.09
C PHE A 53 5.60 -0.91 0.94
N ALA A 54 5.63 -1.62 -0.19
CA ALA A 54 6.46 -1.24 -1.31
C ALA A 54 6.02 0.12 -1.84
N ASN A 55 6.92 1.09 -1.72
CA ASN A 55 6.76 2.42 -2.28
C ASN A 55 8.08 2.86 -2.93
N VAL A 56 8.04 3.70 -3.96
CA VAL A 56 9.22 4.08 -4.76
C VAL A 56 9.24 5.60 -4.92
N ASP A 57 9.53 6.29 -3.81
CA ASP A 57 9.51 7.76 -3.75
C ASP A 57 10.89 8.40 -3.83
N THR A 58 11.97 7.60 -3.74
CA THR A 58 13.35 8.10 -3.79
C THR A 58 14.14 7.38 -4.87
N LEU A 59 15.23 8.00 -5.33
CA LEU A 59 16.12 7.41 -6.32
C LEU A 59 16.75 6.11 -5.81
N GLU A 60 17.17 6.07 -4.55
CA GLU A 60 17.77 4.89 -3.92
C GLU A 60 16.76 3.73 -3.89
N ARG A 61 15.49 4.03 -3.57
CA ARG A 61 14.45 3.02 -3.56
C ARG A 61 14.10 2.56 -4.98
N TYR A 62 14.13 3.45 -5.96
CA TYR A 62 13.98 3.10 -7.37
C TYR A 62 15.08 2.15 -7.84
N VAL A 63 16.35 2.49 -7.58
CA VAL A 63 17.50 1.67 -7.99
C VAL A 63 17.42 0.27 -7.39
N SER A 64 17.13 0.16 -6.08
CA SER A 64 16.96 -1.15 -5.44
C SER A 64 15.77 -1.94 -5.99
N ALA A 65 14.59 -1.31 -6.11
CA ALA A 65 13.40 -1.97 -6.66
C ALA A 65 13.60 -2.45 -8.12
N HIS A 66 14.35 -1.69 -8.92
CA HIS A 66 14.68 -2.05 -10.30
C HIS A 66 15.58 -3.30 -10.37
N GLN A 67 16.62 -3.39 -9.52
CA GLN A 67 17.47 -4.58 -9.45
C GLN A 67 16.68 -5.81 -8.99
N GLU A 68 15.88 -5.67 -7.91
CA GLU A 68 14.98 -6.73 -7.44
C GLU A 68 14.05 -7.25 -8.56
N TRP A 69 13.52 -6.33 -9.39
CA TRP A 69 12.66 -6.69 -10.51
C TRP A 69 13.42 -7.43 -11.62
N ARG A 70 14.64 -7.01 -11.96
CA ARG A 70 15.49 -7.69 -12.95
C ARG A 70 15.79 -9.12 -12.53
N GLU A 71 16.24 -9.31 -11.29
CA GLU A 71 16.54 -10.63 -10.75
C GLU A 71 15.32 -11.56 -10.73
N ARG A 72 14.15 -11.04 -10.32
CA ARG A 72 12.89 -11.82 -10.36
C ARG A 72 12.49 -12.20 -11.77
N SER A 73 12.69 -11.29 -12.72
CA SER A 73 12.33 -11.52 -14.12
C SER A 73 13.21 -12.60 -14.74
N GLU A 74 14.52 -12.56 -14.49
CA GLU A 74 15.49 -13.54 -14.98
C GLU A 74 15.24 -14.95 -14.40
N ARG A 75 14.92 -15.08 -13.10
CA ARG A 75 14.55 -16.38 -12.51
C ARG A 75 13.31 -17.01 -13.13
N ARG A 76 12.33 -16.19 -13.54
CA ARG A 76 11.10 -16.64 -14.21
C ARG A 76 11.34 -17.32 -15.55
N TRP A 77 12.48 -17.07 -16.20
CA TRP A 77 12.84 -17.65 -17.50
C TRP A 77 13.68 -18.93 -17.39
N ILE A 78 14.19 -19.26 -16.20
CA ILE A 78 15.02 -20.47 -15.98
C ILE A 78 14.16 -21.65 -15.52
N GLU A 79 12.98 -21.39 -14.93
CA GLU A 79 12.08 -22.39 -14.36
C GLU A 79 10.85 -22.71 -15.24
N GLY A 80 10.75 -22.14 -16.45
CA GLY A 80 9.67 -22.39 -17.42
C GLY A 80 10.20 -22.97 -18.72
#